data_AF-A0A8Q3SIZ2-F1
#
_entry.id   AF-A0A8Q3SIZ2-F1
#
_cell.length_a   1.000
_cell.length_b   1.000
_cell.length_c   1.000
_cell.angle_alpha   90.00
_cell.angle_beta   90.00
_cell.angle_gamma   90.00
#
_symmetry.space_group_name_H-M   'P 1'
#
loop_
_entity.id
_entity.type
_entity.pdbx_description
1 polymer ?
#
loop_
_entity_poly.entity_id
_entity_poly.type
_entity_poly.pdbx_seq_one_letter_code
_entity_poly.pdbx_strand_id
1 'polypeptide(L)' 'MPVERMRMRPWLEEQINSNTIPGLKWLNKEKKIFQIPWMHAARHGWDVEKDAPLFRNWAIHTASTRSR' A
#
# COMPACT_ATOMS: atom_id res chain seq x y z
N MET A 1 25.98 -3.26 6.01
CA MET A 1 25.45 -4.03 4.86
C MET A 1 24.41 -3.18 4.17
N PRO A 2 24.35 -3.10 2.83
CA PRO A 2 23.27 -2.39 2.17
C PRO A 2 21.95 -3.10 2.50
N VAL A 3 20.97 -2.36 3.04
CA VAL A 3 19.62 -2.88 3.25
C VAL A 3 19.05 -3.17 1.89
N GLU A 4 18.79 -4.44 1.60
CA GLU A 4 18.24 -4.86 0.32
C GLU A 4 16.83 -4.27 0.18
N ARG A 5 16.61 -3.44 -0.85
CA ARG A 5 15.36 -2.70 -1.00
C ARG A 5 14.24 -3.66 -1.38
N MET A 6 13.29 -3.86 -0.48
CA MET A 6 12.08 -4.62 -0.78
C MET A 6 11.33 -3.94 -1.93
N ARG A 7 11.17 -4.69 -3.04
CA ARG A 7 10.45 -4.23 -4.24
C ARG A 7 8.95 -4.11 -3.96
N MET A 8 8.24 -3.39 -4.83
CA MET A 8 6.80 -3.15 -4.67
C MET A 8 5.97 -4.43 -4.56
N ARG A 9 6.28 -5.45 -5.36
CA ARG A 9 5.50 -6.69 -5.40
C ARG A 9 5.51 -7.47 -4.07
N PRO A 10 6.67 -7.86 -3.51
CA PRO A 10 6.68 -8.55 -2.21
C PRO A 10 6.13 -7.67 -1.08
N TRP A 11 6.40 -6.36 -1.11
CA TRP A 11 5.84 -5.42 -0.14
C TRP A 11 4.30 -5.37 -0.19
N LEU A 12 3.73 -5.31 -1.41
CA LEU A 12 2.28 -5.24 -1.59
C LEU A 12 1.60 -6.55 -1.17
N GLU A 13 2.22 -7.70 -1.48
CA GLU A 13 1.72 -9.00 -1.01
C GLU A 13 1.68 -9.06 0.53
N GLU A 14 2.68 -8.50 1.22
CA GLU A 14 2.71 -8.37 2.68
C GLU A 14 1.60 -7.46 3.20
N GLN A 15 1.38 -6.29 2.59
CA GLN A 15 0.30 -5.36 2.98
C GLN A 15 -1.11 -5.95 2.77
N ILE A 16 -1.31 -6.77 1.74
CA ILE A 16 -2.60 -7.45 1.53
C ILE A 16 -2.77 -8.57 2.57
N ASN A 17 -1.70 -9.29 2.90
CA ASN A 17 -1.75 -10.38 3.88
C ASN A 17 -1.90 -9.87 5.32
N SER A 18 -1.41 -8.66 5.63
CA SER A 18 -1.52 -8.07 6.98
C SER A 18 -2.96 -7.67 7.34
N ASN A 19 -3.83 -7.51 6.34
CA ASN A 19 -5.23 -7.06 6.51
C ASN A 19 -5.37 -5.76 7.33
N THR A 20 -4.33 -4.92 7.36
CA THR A 20 -4.32 -3.68 8.14
C THR A 20 -5.05 -2.54 7.44
N ILE A 21 -5.17 -2.60 6.12
CA ILE A 21 -5.81 -1.57 5.30
C ILE A 21 -7.24 -2.00 4.96
N PRO A 22 -8.28 -1.32 5.48
CA PRO A 22 -9.67 -1.67 5.22
C PRO A 22 -9.96 -1.67 3.72
N GLY A 23 -10.48 -2.78 3.20
CA GLY A 23 -10.82 -2.93 1.79
C GLY A 23 -9.67 -3.40 0.89
N LEU A 24 -8.43 -3.45 1.36
CA LEU A 24 -7.31 -4.10 0.67
C LEU A 24 -7.34 -5.59 0.99
N LYS A 25 -7.74 -6.43 0.02
CA LYS A 25 -7.88 -7.88 0.25
C LYS A 25 -7.69 -8.69 -1.02
N TRP A 26 -7.33 -9.96 -0.84
CA TRP A 26 -7.36 -10.95 -1.91
C TRP A 26 -8.79 -11.23 -2.35
N LEU A 27 -9.04 -11.15 -3.66
CA LEU A 27 -10.25 -11.69 -4.30
C LEU A 27 -10.02 -13.15 -4.70
N ASN A 28 -8.82 -13.45 -5.20
CA ASN A 28 -8.35 -14.80 -5.49
C ASN A 28 -6.83 -14.86 -5.27
N LYS A 29 -6.40 -15.48 -4.18
CA LYS A 29 -4.98 -15.56 -3.80
C LYS A 29 -4.16 -16.43 -4.77
N GLU A 30 -4.74 -17.53 -5.26
CA GLU A 30 -4.07 -18.45 -6.20
C GLU A 30 -3.74 -17.77 -7.52
N LYS A 31 -4.67 -16.96 -8.04
CA LYS A 31 -4.48 -16.17 -9.27
C LYS A 31 -3.83 -14.80 -9.02
N LYS A 32 -3.44 -14.50 -7.77
CA LYS A 32 -2.91 -13.19 -7.33
C LYS A 32 -3.80 -12.00 -7.71
N ILE A 33 -5.12 -12.17 -7.62
CA ILE A 33 -6.11 -11.11 -7.86
C ILE A 33 -6.51 -10.51 -6.52
N PHE A 34 -6.39 -9.20 -6.39
CA PHE A 34 -6.73 -8.45 -5.18
C PHE A 34 -7.47 -7.15 -5.54
N GLN A 35 -8.16 -6.58 -4.56
CA GLN A 35 -8.82 -5.28 -4.68
C GLN A 35 -8.11 -4.24 -3.81
N ILE A 36 -8.10 -2.99 -4.29
CA ILE A 36 -7.59 -1.83 -3.55
C ILE A 36 -8.75 -0.84 -3.37
N PRO A 37 -8.99 -0.32 -2.16
CA PRO A 37 -9.93 0.79 -1.97
C PRO A 37 -9.37 2.05 -2.64
N TRP A 38 -10.16 2.70 -3.49
CA TRP A 38 -9.74 3.92 -4.17
C TRP A 38 -10.84 4.96 -4.11
N MET A 39 -10.71 5.90 -3.17
CA MET A 39 -11.60 7.05 -3.08
C MET A 39 -11.03 8.23 -3.87
N HIS A 40 -11.87 8.87 -4.67
CA HIS A 40 -11.48 10.05 -5.43
C HIS A 40 -11.12 11.21 -4.50
N ALA A 41 -9.89 11.72 -4.58
CA ALA A 41 -9.35 12.72 -3.65
C ALA A 41 -10.14 14.04 -3.59
N ALA A 42 -10.86 14.39 -4.67
CA ALA A 42 -11.70 15.59 -4.69
C ALA A 42 -13.09 15.41 -4.02
N ARG A 43 -13.40 14.23 -3.47
CA ARG A 43 -14.65 14.03 -2.71
C ARG A 43 -14.58 14.75 -1.37
N HIS A 44 -15.69 15.37 -0.98
CA HIS A 44 -15.82 15.97 0.34
C HIS A 44 -15.64 14.91 1.44
N GLY A 45 -14.78 15.20 2.42
CA GLY A 45 -14.47 14.27 3.52
C GLY A 45 -13.39 13.24 3.20
N TRP A 46 -12.69 13.36 2.06
CA TRP A 46 -11.50 12.57 1.78
C TRP A 46 -10.37 12.91 2.76
N ASP A 47 -9.72 11.87 3.29
CA ASP A 47 -8.66 11.98 4.26
C ASP A 47 -7.51 11.01 3.93
N VAL A 48 -6.26 11.48 3.96
CA VAL A 48 -5.12 10.67 3.51
C VAL A 48 -4.87 9.45 4.41
N GLU A 49 -5.18 9.55 5.70
CA GLU A 49 -4.98 8.48 6.67
C GLU A 49 -6.01 7.37 6.49
N LYS A 50 -7.24 7.75 6.12
CA LYS A 50 -8.36 6.82 5.92
C LYS A 50 -8.42 6.26 4.51
N ASP A 51 -8.25 7.11 3.51
CA ASP A 51 -8.55 6.80 2.11
C ASP A 51 -7.32 6.48 1.25
N ALA A 52 -6.13 6.86 1.70
CA ALA A 52 -4.88 6.57 1.01
C ALA A 52 -3.76 5.91 1.87
N PRO A 53 -4.07 5.06 2.90
CA PRO A 53 -3.04 4.50 3.77
C PRO A 53 -2.02 3.63 3.01
N LEU A 54 -2.45 2.91 1.96
CA LEU A 54 -1.55 2.11 1.12
C LEU A 54 -0.49 2.98 0.44
N PHE A 55 -0.90 4.09 -0.15
CA PHE A 55 -0.03 4.98 -0.92
C PHE A 55 0.92 5.74 0.00
N ARG A 56 0.44 6.15 1.18
CA ARG A 56 1.27 6.73 2.23
C ARG A 56 2.34 5.74 2.71
N ASN A 57 1.97 4.50 3.03
CA ASN A 57 2.92 3.49 3.49
C ASN A 57 3.97 3.18 2.41
N TRP A 58 3.56 3.13 1.15
CA TRP A 58 4.49 2.96 0.03
C TRP A 58 5.45 4.14 -0.11
N ALA A 59 4.93 5.36 0.02
CA ALA A 59 5.74 6.57 0.00
C ALA A 59 6.76 6.56 1.15
N ILE A 60 6.38 6.22 2.38
CA ILE A 60 7.30 6.11 3.53
C ILE A 60 8.37 5.05 3.26
N HIS A 61 7.97 3.86 2.79
CA HIS A 61 8.86 2.75 2.47
C HIS A 61 9.89 3.12 1.38
N THR A 62 9.52 3.98 0.44
CA THR A 62 10.39 4.39 -0.68
C THR A 62 11.10 5.73 -0.50
N ALA A 63 10.55 6.64 0.33
CA ALA A 63 11.07 7.99 0.55
C ALA A 63 12.21 8.05 1.56
N SER A 64 12.41 7.02 2.40
CA SER A 64 13.58 6.89 3.27
C SER A 64 14.92 6.97 2.50
N THR A 65 14.90 6.82 1.18
CA THR A 65 16.08 6.96 0.30
C THR A 65 16.36 8.40 -0.19
N ARG A 66 15.63 9.44 0.26
CA ARG A 66 15.85 10.84 -0.17
C ARG A 66 16.80 11.68 0.70
N SER A 67 17.55 11.07 1.63
CA SER A 67 18.77 11.72 2.15
C SER A 67 19.95 11.42 1.23
N ARG A 68 20.08 12.21 0.17
CA ARG A 68 21.35 12.51 -0.50
C ARG A 68 21.36 13.98 -0.85
#